data_AF-W1PZW1-F1
#
_entry.id   AF-W1PZW1-F1
#
_cell.length_a   1.000
_cell.length_b   1.000
_cell.length_c   1.000
_cell.angle_alpha   90.00
_cell.angle_beta   90.00
_cell.angle_gamma   90.00
#
_symmetry.space_group_name_H-M   'P 1'
#
loop_
_entity.id
_entity.type
_entity.pdbx_description
1 polymer ?
#
loop_
_entity_poly.entity_id
_entity_poly.type
_entity_poly.pdbx_seq_one_letter_code
_entity_poly.pdbx_strand_id
1 'polypeptide(L)'
;MILADVAIALNYLHNQYDHKVLHRDLKASNIMLDSDFNTRLGDFGLARILDQEKRSYMEANGIRDTLGYIAPECFSTGKSTCESDVFAFAFGAMILEVVCGRRPSDTTRGFLVDHVWAFIEKIESLK
;
A
#
# COMPACT_ATOMS: atom_id res chain seq x y z
N MET A 1 -17.40 -0.89 -3.53
CA MET A 1 -16.64 -2.16 -3.71
C MET A 1 -15.32 -1.92 -3.03
N ILE A 2 -14.91 -2.73 -2.05
CA ILE A 2 -13.83 -2.41 -1.10
C ILE A 2 -12.61 -1.76 -1.78
N LEU A 3 -12.05 -2.40 -2.80
CA LEU A 3 -10.86 -1.89 -3.50
C LEU A 3 -11.11 -0.54 -4.21
N ALA A 4 -12.27 -0.35 -4.83
CA ALA A 4 -12.61 0.91 -5.48
C ALA A 4 -12.74 2.05 -4.47
N ASP A 5 -13.35 1.76 -3.32
CA ASP A 5 -13.55 2.75 -2.26
C ASP A 5 -12.20 3.18 -1.65
N VAL A 6 -11.26 2.24 -1.48
CA VAL A 6 -9.88 2.55 -1.05
C VAL A 6 -9.13 3.36 -2.11
N ALA A 7 -9.29 3.06 -3.41
CA ALA A 7 -8.68 3.87 -4.47
C ALA A 7 -9.20 5.32 -4.45
N ILE A 8 -10.50 5.50 -4.20
CA ILE A 8 -11.11 6.83 -4.04
C ILE A 8 -10.53 7.55 -2.83
N ALA A 9 -10.42 6.87 -1.68
CA ALA A 9 -9.83 7.44 -0.47
C ALA A 9 -8.36 7.86 -0.70
N LEU A 10 -7.57 7.05 -1.40
CA LEU A 10 -6.18 7.39 -1.74
C LEU A 10 -6.08 8.58 -2.68
N ASN A 11 -6.92 8.60 -3.72
CA ASN A 11 -6.97 9.75 -4.62
C ASN A 11 -7.36 11.04 -3.88
N TYR A 12 -8.25 10.95 -2.89
CA TYR A 12 -8.60 12.08 -2.05
C TYR A 12 -7.38 12.60 -1.27
N LEU A 13 -6.65 11.71 -0.59
CA LEU A 13 -5.45 12.05 0.19
C LEU A 13 -4.34 12.65 -0.68
N HIS A 14 -4.15 12.14 -1.90
CA HIS A 14 -3.04 12.55 -2.77
C HIS A 14 -3.34 13.79 -3.60
N ASN A 15 -4.60 14.02 -4.01
CA ASN A 15 -4.91 14.98 -5.06
C ASN A 15 -6.07 15.95 -4.75
N GLN A 16 -6.96 15.63 -3.81
CA GLN A 16 -8.20 16.42 -3.61
C GLN A 16 -8.20 17.25 -2.32
N TYR A 17 -7.21 17.07 -1.45
CA TYR A 17 -7.01 17.88 -0.25
C TYR A 17 -6.00 19.01 -0.52
N ASP A 18 -6.09 20.11 0.23
CA ASP A 18 -5.21 21.29 0.07
C ASP A 18 -3.71 20.95 0.18
N HIS A 19 -3.42 19.86 0.88
CA HIS A 19 -2.09 19.29 1.00
C HIS A 19 -2.08 17.82 0.59
N LYS A 20 -0.96 17.36 0.03
CA LYS A 20 -0.76 15.95 -0.28
C LYS A 20 -0.51 15.19 1.01
N VAL A 21 -1.30 14.16 1.29
CA VAL A 21 -1.16 13.32 2.47
C VAL A 21 -0.71 11.93 2.06
N LEU A 22 0.44 11.49 2.56
CA LEU A 22 0.89 10.11 2.46
C LEU A 22 0.27 9.30 3.60
N HIS A 23 -0.32 8.16 3.30
CA HIS A 23 -0.89 7.26 4.32
C HIS A 23 0.19 6.42 4.99
N ARG A 24 1.10 5.81 4.21
CA ARG A 24 2.28 5.04 4.65
C ARG A 24 2.01 3.71 5.38
N ASP A 25 0.75 3.41 5.69
CA ASP A 25 0.36 2.12 6.29
C ASP A 25 -0.91 1.53 5.66
N LEU A 26 -0.90 1.36 4.34
CA LEU A 26 -2.00 0.72 3.63
C LEU A 26 -1.91 -0.81 3.77
N LYS A 27 -2.88 -1.38 4.49
CA LYS A 27 -3.04 -2.83 4.69
C LYS A 27 -4.50 -3.17 4.96
N ALA A 28 -4.92 -4.41 4.71
CA ALA A 28 -6.33 -4.78 4.86
C ALA A 28 -6.84 -4.57 6.30
N SER A 29 -5.99 -4.73 7.33
CA SER A 29 -6.39 -4.48 8.72
C SER A 29 -6.70 -3.02 9.05
N ASN A 30 -6.27 -2.08 8.20
CA ASN A 30 -6.56 -0.65 8.34
C ASN A 30 -7.77 -0.22 7.49
N ILE A 31 -8.40 -1.18 6.79
CA ILE A 31 -9.63 -0.99 6.05
C ILE A 31 -10.80 -1.51 6.89
N MET A 32 -11.66 -0.60 7.34
CA MET A 32 -12.85 -0.92 8.12
C MET A 32 -14.09 -0.91 7.25
N LEU A 33 -15.09 -1.67 7.67
CA LEU A 33 -16.43 -1.66 7.09
C LEU A 33 -17.41 -1.18 8.15
N ASP A 34 -18.28 -0.23 7.80
CA ASP A 34 -19.39 0.14 8.67
C ASP A 34 -20.59 -0.81 8.51
N SER A 35 -21.69 -0.54 9.24
CA SER A 35 -22.89 -1.38 9.25
C SER A 35 -23.54 -1.55 7.88
N ASP A 36 -23.30 -0.61 6.97
CA ASP A 36 -23.84 -0.62 5.61
C ASP A 36 -22.81 -1.15 4.60
N PHE A 37 -21.72 -1.76 5.09
CA PHE A 37 -20.60 -2.24 4.29
C PHE A 37 -19.87 -1.15 3.49
N ASN A 38 -19.95 0.11 3.92
CA ASN A 38 -19.12 1.15 3.33
C ASN A 38 -17.70 1.04 3.87
N THR A 39 -16.75 1.20 2.95
CA THR A 39 -15.33 1.10 3.25
C THR A 39 -14.80 2.39 3.86
N ARG A 40 -14.01 2.28 4.92
CA ARG A 40 -13.35 3.40 5.60
C ARG A 40 -11.87 3.10 5.77
N LEU A 41 -11.03 3.96 5.20
CA LEU A 41 -9.60 3.94 5.43
C LEU A 41 -9.29 4.52 6.82
N GLY A 42 -8.53 3.81 7.63
CA GLY A 42 -8.13 4.25 8.97
C GLY A 42 -6.64 4.06 9.25
N ASP A 43 -6.27 4.35 10.49
CA ASP A 43 -4.90 4.36 11.00
C ASP A 43 -3.93 5.32 10.27
N PHE A 44 -4.06 6.59 10.61
CA PHE A 44 -3.21 7.66 10.12
C PHE A 44 -1.97 7.90 11.01
N GLY A 45 -1.59 6.96 11.89
CA GLY A 45 -0.48 7.14 12.82
C GLY A 45 0.88 7.39 12.13
N LEU A 46 1.07 6.81 10.94
CA LEU A 46 2.25 7.02 10.11
C LEU A 46 2.06 8.09 9.02
N ALA A 47 0.86 8.65 8.90
CA ALA A 47 0.53 9.57 7.83
C ALA A 47 1.35 10.86 7.91
N ARG A 48 1.68 11.43 6.76
CA ARG A 48 2.50 12.65 6.66
C ARG A 48 1.97 13.58 5.59
N ILE A 49 1.90 14.86 5.94
CA ILE A 49 1.65 15.93 4.98
C ILE A 49 2.96 16.22 4.24
N LEU A 50 2.90 16.20 2.91
CA LEU A 50 3.96 16.70 2.04
C LEU A 50 3.72 18.19 1.77
N ASP A 51 4.77 18.98 1.96
CA ASP A 51 4.80 20.35 1.45
C ASP A 51 4.61 20.31 -0.08
N GLN A 52 3.91 21.28 -0.64
CA GLN A 52 3.54 21.30 -2.07
C GLN A 52 4.77 21.22 -3.01
N GLU A 53 5.93 21.69 -2.55
CA GLU A 53 7.20 21.64 -3.31
C GLU A 53 7.95 20.30 -3.18
N LYS A 54 7.60 19.48 -2.18
CA LYS A 54 8.27 18.21 -1.91
C LYS A 54 7.59 17.06 -2.63
N ARG A 55 8.40 16.20 -3.26
CA ARG A 55 7.94 14.98 -3.94
C ARG A 55 7.97 13.73 -3.05
N SER A 56 8.66 13.80 -1.91
CA SER A 56 8.91 12.64 -1.06
C SER A 56 9.08 13.03 0.39
N TYR A 57 8.71 12.13 1.30
CA TYR A 57 8.93 12.24 2.73
C TYR A 57 9.99 11.24 3.17
N MET A 58 10.97 11.65 3.98
CA MET A 58 11.98 10.77 4.57
C MET A 58 11.84 10.82 6.09
N GLU A 59 11.67 9.67 6.72
CA GLU A 59 11.61 9.58 8.18
C GLU A 59 13.02 9.62 8.76
N ALA A 60 13.26 10.49 9.75
CA ALA A 60 14.58 10.66 10.36
C ALA A 60 15.08 9.39 11.09
N ASN A 61 14.16 8.57 11.59
CA ASN A 61 14.45 7.37 12.39
C ASN A 61 14.38 6.06 11.59
N GLY A 62 14.49 6.15 10.26
CA GLY A 62 14.37 4.99 9.36
C GLY A 62 12.93 4.62 9.02
N ILE A 63 12.80 3.57 8.20
CA ILE A 63 11.52 3.11 7.62
C ILE A 63 10.62 2.56 8.73
N ARG A 64 9.40 3.10 8.82
CA ARG A 64 8.37 2.66 9.79
C ARG A 64 7.20 1.93 9.14
N ASP A 65 7.17 1.91 7.81
CA ASP A 65 6.14 1.27 6.99
C ASP A 65 6.10 -0.26 7.24
N THR A 66 4.95 -0.88 7.01
CA THR A 66 4.75 -2.32 7.32
C THR A 66 5.44 -3.23 6.29
N LEU A 67 6.33 -4.12 6.76
CA LEU A 67 7.03 -5.09 5.91
C LEU A 67 6.08 -5.96 5.07
N GLY A 68 6.35 -6.02 3.76
CA GLY A 68 5.49 -6.68 2.77
C GLY A 68 4.54 -5.74 2.03
N TYR A 69 4.38 -4.50 2.51
CA TYR A 69 3.61 -3.42 1.85
C TYR A 69 4.50 -2.26 1.38
N ILE A 70 5.80 -2.30 1.75
CA ILE A 70 6.78 -1.27 1.43
C ILE A 70 7.19 -1.38 -0.03
N ALA A 71 7.13 -0.26 -0.75
CA ALA A 71 7.63 -0.20 -2.11
C ALA A 71 9.17 -0.37 -2.15
N PRO A 72 9.73 -1.07 -3.15
CA PRO A 72 11.16 -1.39 -3.21
C PRO A 72 12.06 -0.13 -3.22
N GLU A 73 11.60 0.94 -3.85
CA GLU A 73 12.26 2.24 -3.84
C GLU A 73 12.29 2.88 -2.44
N CYS A 74 11.24 2.69 -1.63
CA CYS A 74 11.22 3.15 -0.25
C CYS A 74 12.21 2.37 0.61
N PHE A 75 12.36 1.06 0.36
CA PHE A 75 13.34 0.23 1.07
C PHE A 75 14.77 0.71 0.84
N SER A 76 15.08 1.10 -0.40
CA SER A 76 16.43 1.52 -0.79
C SER A 76 16.75 2.96 -0.40
N THR A 77 15.76 3.86 -0.48
CA THR A 77 15.98 5.30 -0.30
C THR A 77 15.53 5.84 1.05
N GLY A 78 14.70 5.09 1.78
CA GLY A 78 14.01 5.54 2.99
C GLY A 78 12.95 6.61 2.73
N LYS A 79 12.59 6.86 1.45
CA LYS A 79 11.68 7.93 1.04
C LYS A 79 10.34 7.37 0.63
N SER A 80 9.26 7.82 1.27
CA SER A 80 7.88 7.54 0.89
C SER A 80 7.35 8.62 -0.06
N THR A 81 6.55 8.21 -1.04
CA THR A 81 5.89 9.09 -2.03
C THR A 81 4.43 8.66 -2.26
N CYS A 82 3.66 9.45 -3.00
CA CYS A 82 2.29 9.06 -3.37
C CYS A 82 2.30 7.75 -4.18
N GLU A 83 3.30 7.58 -5.04
CA GLU A 83 3.51 6.37 -5.85
C GLU A 83 3.78 5.14 -4.97
N SER A 84 4.46 5.32 -3.83
CA SER A 84 4.69 4.21 -2.89
C SER A 84 3.42 3.75 -2.18
N ASP A 85 2.51 4.67 -1.83
CA ASP A 85 1.16 4.33 -1.34
C ASP A 85 0.36 3.59 -2.42
N VAL A 86 0.47 4.05 -3.68
CA VAL A 86 -0.16 3.39 -4.82
C VAL A 86 0.47 2.01 -5.07
N PHE A 87 1.76 1.80 -4.86
CA PHE A 87 2.39 0.49 -4.97
C PHE A 87 1.82 -0.49 -3.93
N ALA A 88 1.73 -0.07 -2.66
CA ALA A 88 1.13 -0.87 -1.58
C ALA A 88 -0.31 -1.29 -1.90
N PHE A 89 -1.08 -0.37 -2.50
CA PHE A 89 -2.45 -0.58 -2.93
C PHE A 89 -2.56 -1.45 -4.20
N ALA A 90 -1.91 -1.07 -5.30
CA ALA A 90 -2.13 -1.55 -6.67
C ALA A 90 -1.21 -2.70 -7.09
N PHE A 91 0.03 -2.75 -6.60
CA PHE A 91 1.06 -3.66 -7.14
C PHE A 91 1.28 -4.96 -6.35
N GLY A 92 0.61 -5.17 -5.22
CA GLY A 92 0.59 -6.53 -4.70
C GLY A 92 0.03 -6.69 -3.31
N ALA A 93 0.48 -5.93 -2.33
CA ALA A 93 0.26 -6.34 -0.95
C ALA A 93 -1.23 -6.34 -0.56
N MET A 94 -1.93 -5.22 -0.75
CA MET A 94 -3.30 -5.10 -0.25
C MET A 94 -4.32 -5.83 -1.13
N ILE A 95 -4.23 -5.73 -2.47
CA ILE A 95 -5.13 -6.47 -3.36
C ILE A 95 -4.93 -7.99 -3.21
N LEU A 96 -3.68 -8.48 -3.14
CA LEU A 96 -3.43 -9.91 -2.96
C LEU A 96 -3.89 -10.37 -1.58
N GLU A 97 -3.76 -9.54 -0.54
CA GLU A 97 -4.30 -9.86 0.78
C GLU A 97 -5.82 -10.05 0.74
N VAL A 98 -6.54 -9.13 0.09
CA VAL A 98 -8.00 -9.21 -0.06
C VAL A 98 -8.42 -10.43 -0.91
N VAL A 99 -7.72 -10.70 -2.01
CA VAL A 99 -8.08 -11.80 -2.93
C VAL A 99 -7.69 -13.18 -2.37
N CYS A 100 -6.52 -13.29 -1.73
CA CYS A 100 -6.01 -14.56 -1.20
C CYS A 100 -6.45 -14.85 0.24
N GLY A 101 -6.94 -13.84 0.97
CA GLY A 101 -7.27 -13.95 2.40
C GLY A 101 -6.04 -14.24 3.28
N ARG A 102 -4.84 -13.82 2.85
CA ARG A 102 -3.56 -14.11 3.51
C ARG A 102 -2.73 -12.84 3.61
N ARG A 103 -1.92 -12.72 4.65
CA ARG A 103 -1.00 -11.58 4.77
C ARG A 103 0.06 -11.62 3.66
N PRO A 104 0.49 -10.46 3.13
CA PRO A 104 1.51 -10.35 2.09
C PRO A 104 2.87 -10.85 2.52
N SER A 105 3.20 -10.73 3.81
CA SER A 105 4.38 -11.34 4.43
C SER A 105 3.93 -12.42 5.41
N ASP A 106 4.07 -13.68 5.01
CA ASP A 106 3.86 -14.83 5.89
C ASP A 106 5.21 -15.50 6.13
N THR A 107 5.65 -15.53 7.39
CA THR A 107 6.95 -16.08 7.80
C THR A 107 7.13 -17.55 7.42
N THR A 108 6.03 -18.27 7.18
CA THR A 108 6.05 -19.69 6.78
C THR A 108 6.01 -19.91 5.28
N ARG A 109 5.59 -18.92 4.49
CA ARG A 109 5.30 -19.07 3.06
C ARG A 109 6.01 -18.05 2.17
N GLY A 110 6.70 -17.04 2.70
CA GLY A 110 7.33 -15.99 1.89
C GLY A 110 6.35 -14.90 1.45
N PHE A 111 6.77 -14.00 0.56
CA PHE A 111 5.92 -12.87 0.15
C PHE A 111 4.93 -13.27 -0.95
N LEU A 112 3.67 -12.85 -0.82
CA LEU A 112 2.62 -13.13 -1.82
C LEU A 112 3.00 -12.63 -3.23
N VAL A 113 3.71 -11.49 -3.32
CA VAL A 113 4.14 -10.93 -4.60
C VAL A 113 5.11 -11.86 -5.34
N ASP A 114 6.00 -12.54 -4.62
CA ASP A 114 6.97 -13.48 -5.21
C ASP A 114 6.25 -14.71 -5.80
N HIS A 115 5.21 -15.20 -5.11
CA HIS A 115 4.40 -16.32 -5.61
C HIS A 115 3.66 -15.98 -6.89
N VAL A 116 3.07 -14.78 -6.95
CA VAL A 116 2.35 -14.30 -8.13
C VAL A 116 3.32 -14.11 -9.29
N TRP A 117 4.50 -13.53 -9.02
CA TRP A 117 5.53 -13.32 -10.04
C TRP A 117 6.03 -14.64 -10.62
N ALA A 118 6.40 -15.61 -9.77
CA ALA A 118 6.83 -16.93 -10.21
C ALA A 118 5.73 -17.67 -11.01
N PHE A 119 4.46 -17.45 -10.67
CA PHE A 119 3.35 -18.02 -11.42
C PHE A 119 3.20 -17.39 -12.82
N ILE A 120 3.38 -16.07 -12.94
CA ILE A 120 3.36 -15.35 -14.22
C ILE A 120 4.50 -15.83 -15.11
N GLU A 121 5.74 -15.88 -14.60
CA GLU A 121 6.91 -16.37 -15.36
C GLU A 121 6.69 -17.79 -15.87
N LYS A 122 6.07 -18.65 -15.05
CA LYS A 122 5.71 -20.02 -15.47
C LYS A 122 4.70 -20.02 -16.61
N ILE A 123 3.67 -19.17 -16.56
CA ILE A 123 2.69 -19.03 -17.66
C ILE A 123 3.37 -18.52 -18.94
N GLU A 124 4.28 -17.56 -18.83
CA GLU A 124 5.00 -17.00 -19.98
C GLU A 124 5.96 -18.02 -20.59
N SER A 125 6.61 -18.85 -19.78
CA SER A 125 7.47 -19.95 -20.25
C SER A 125 6.72 -21.09 -20.95
N LEU A 126 5.39 -21.14 -20.82
CA LEU A 126 4.50 -22.11 -21.46
C LEU A 126 3.93 -21.61 -22.81
N LYS A 127 4.28 -20.39 -23.24
CA LYS A 127 3.96 -19.82 -24.55
C LYS A 127 5.15 -19.95 -25.50
#